data_AF-A0A7S2IXB8-F1
#
_entry.id   AF-A0A7S2IXB8-F1
#
_cell.length_a   1.000
_cell.length_b   1.000
_cell.length_c   1.000
_cell.angle_alpha   90.00
_cell.angle_beta   90.00
_cell.angle_gamma   90.00
#
_symmetry.space_group_name_H-M   'P 1'
#
loop_
_entity.id
_entity.type
_entity.pdbx_description
1 polymer ?
#
loop_
_entity_poly.entity_id
_entity_poly.type
_entity_poly.pdbx_seq_one_letter_code
_entity_poly.pdbx_strand_id
1 'polypeptide(L)'
;DKLKEVVGKGNVSVDEKKGQIIIRKAVDFEPRVRARAGPTAEFVDKGKAMEILRDVAGVLEVYSTAQVAIEGHTSTKDSDLDDYAFSLARNRAAKVKAALEELGISGSRMTAEGKPGKYGTGKKGVLMR
;
A
#
# COMPACT_ATOMS: atom_id res chain seq x y z
N ASP A 1 5.74 -25.02 -0.29
CA ASP A 1 4.58 -24.20 -0.70
C ASP A 1 4.94 -22.74 -0.45
N LYS A 2 5.13 -21.97 -1.52
CA LYS A 2 5.66 -20.59 -1.48
C LYS A 2 4.76 -19.66 -0.66
N LEU A 3 3.45 -19.86 -0.71
CA LEU A 3 2.51 -19.05 0.05
C LEU A 3 2.72 -19.22 1.56
N LYS A 4 2.88 -20.47 2.02
CA LYS A 4 3.14 -20.77 3.44
C LYS A 4 4.47 -20.18 3.92
N GLU A 5 5.51 -20.22 3.09
CA GLU A 5 6.80 -19.62 3.41
C GLU A 5 6.70 -18.10 3.61
N VAL A 6 6.06 -17.41 2.66
CA VAL A 6 5.90 -15.96 2.68
C VAL A 6 5.02 -15.50 3.85
N VAL A 7 3.86 -16.13 4.04
CA VAL A 7 2.94 -15.80 5.14
C VAL A 7 3.55 -16.19 6.50
N GLY A 8 4.37 -17.24 6.55
CA GLY A 8 5.05 -17.71 7.76
C GLY A 8 6.01 -16.68 8.37
N LYS A 9 6.50 -15.70 7.61
CA LYS A 9 7.33 -14.59 8.11
C LYS A 9 6.54 -13.57 8.95
N GLY A 10 5.22 -13.60 8.87
CA GLY A 10 4.32 -12.74 9.67
C GLY A 10 4.23 -11.28 9.20
N ASN A 11 4.86 -10.92 8.08
CA ASN A 11 4.75 -9.57 7.50
C ASN A 11 3.41 -9.35 6.79
N VAL A 12 2.84 -10.41 6.19
CA VAL A 12 1.60 -10.38 5.42
C VAL A 12 0.72 -11.59 5.75
N SER A 13 -0.59 -11.50 5.48
CA SER A 13 -1.50 -12.65 5.39
C SER A 13 -2.51 -12.45 4.27
N VAL A 14 -3.14 -13.53 3.81
CA VAL A 14 -4.16 -13.47 2.75
C VAL A 14 -5.53 -13.81 3.37
N ASP A 15 -6.51 -12.94 3.14
CA ASP A 15 -7.93 -13.26 3.35
C ASP A 15 -8.49 -13.73 2.01
N GLU A 16 -8.45 -15.04 1.78
CA GLU A 16 -8.89 -15.64 0.51
C GLU A 16 -10.39 -15.44 0.24
N LYS A 17 -11.21 -15.30 1.30
CA LYS A 17 -12.66 -15.08 1.14
C LYS A 17 -12.95 -13.69 0.59
N LYS A 18 -12.14 -12.70 0.97
CA LYS A 18 -12.28 -11.31 0.50
C LYS A 18 -11.35 -10.96 -0.65
N GLY A 19 -10.43 -11.85 -1.04
CA GLY A 19 -9.38 -11.58 -2.01
C GLY A 19 -8.37 -10.53 -1.53
N GLN A 20 -8.15 -10.40 -0.22
CA GLN A 20 -7.34 -9.30 0.33
C GLN A 20 -5.95 -9.76 0.77
N ILE A 21 -4.95 -8.93 0.51
CA ILE A 21 -3.62 -9.06 1.11
C ILE A 21 -3.55 -8.09 2.28
N ILE A 22 -3.41 -8.65 3.49
CA ILE A 22 -3.35 -7.90 4.73
C ILE A 22 -1.88 -7.73 5.11
N ILE A 23 -1.40 -6.50 5.01
CA ILE A 23 -0.07 -6.12 5.50
C ILE A 23 -0.14 -5.97 7.03
N ARG A 24 0.54 -6.86 7.76
CA ARG A 24 0.48 -6.91 9.23
C ARG A 24 1.46 -5.95 9.89
N LYS A 25 2.63 -5.72 9.27
CA LYS A 25 3.60 -4.73 9.71
C LYS A 25 3.45 -3.44 8.91
N ALA A 26 3.39 -2.30 9.58
CA ALA A 26 3.16 -1.02 8.91
C ALA A 26 4.24 -0.70 7.87
N VAL A 27 3.79 -0.31 6.67
CA VAL A 27 4.60 0.44 5.70
C VAL A 27 4.36 1.92 6.00
N ASP A 28 5.25 2.50 6.79
CA ASP A 28 5.14 3.90 7.23
C ASP A 28 5.67 4.87 6.16
N PHE A 29 4.99 6.00 6.07
CA PHE A 29 5.36 7.10 5.17
C PHE A 29 5.73 8.33 5.98
N GLU A 30 6.71 9.07 5.48
CA GLU A 30 7.15 10.33 6.06
C GLU A 30 5.96 11.29 6.23
N PRO A 31 5.85 11.97 7.39
CA PRO A 31 4.85 13.00 7.58
C PRO A 31 4.95 14.10 6.50
N ARG A 32 3.80 14.66 6.14
CA ARG A 32 3.72 15.78 5.18
C ARG A 32 3.00 16.95 5.80
N VAL A 33 3.67 18.10 5.80
CA VAL A 33 3.10 19.39 6.23
C VAL A 33 2.61 20.12 4.99
N ARG A 34 1.27 20.22 4.85
CA ARG A 34 0.58 20.82 3.68
C ARG A 34 1.16 22.16 3.25
N ALA A 35 1.45 23.03 4.21
CA ALA A 35 1.96 24.38 3.95
C ALA A 35 3.40 24.44 3.41
N ARG A 36 4.16 23.33 3.46
CA ARG A 36 5.59 23.31 3.15
C ARG A 36 5.99 22.29 2.09
N ALA A 37 5.16 21.28 1.87
CA ALA A 37 5.46 20.19 0.95
C ALA A 37 4.22 19.84 0.14
N GLY A 38 4.43 19.55 -1.14
CA GLY A 38 3.40 18.92 -1.97
C GLY A 38 3.01 17.53 -1.45
N PRO A 39 1.99 16.89 -2.06
CA PRO A 39 1.44 15.62 -1.61
C PRO A 39 2.36 14.41 -1.92
N THR A 40 3.67 14.51 -1.71
CA THR A 40 4.63 13.46 -2.03
C THR A 40 4.59 12.33 -1.00
N ALA A 41 5.02 11.12 -1.40
CA ALA A 41 5.06 9.95 -0.54
C ALA A 41 6.46 9.35 -0.53
N GLU A 42 7.10 9.35 0.64
CA GLU A 42 8.38 8.68 0.88
C GLU A 42 8.22 7.72 2.05
N PHE A 43 8.88 6.56 1.98
CA PHE A 43 8.92 5.62 3.09
C PHE A 43 9.79 6.19 4.21
N VAL A 44 9.36 6.00 5.47
CA VAL A 44 10.20 6.33 6.63
C VAL A 44 11.45 5.46 6.65
N ASP A 45 11.27 4.16 6.41
CA ASP A 45 12.36 3.19 6.30
C ASP A 45 12.17 2.40 5.01
N LYS A 46 12.94 2.76 3.98
CA LYS A 46 12.88 2.08 2.68
C LYS A 46 13.28 0.60 2.81
N GLY A 47 14.25 0.26 3.65
CA GLY A 47 14.73 -1.12 3.81
C GLY A 47 13.62 -2.02 4.35
N LYS A 48 13.01 -1.61 5.46
CA LYS A 48 11.88 -2.30 6.09
C LYS A 48 10.65 -2.35 5.19
N ALA A 49 10.33 -1.25 4.50
CA ALA A 49 9.24 -1.24 3.53
C ALA A 49 9.46 -2.27 2.42
N MET A 50 10.67 -2.32 1.84
CA MET A 50 11.00 -3.28 0.80
C MET A 50 11.01 -4.73 1.29
N GLU A 51 11.38 -5.00 2.55
CA GLU A 51 11.24 -6.33 3.15
C GLU A 51 9.78 -6.80 3.14
N ILE A 52 8.86 -5.96 3.61
CA ILE A 52 7.43 -6.27 3.65
C ILE A 52 6.88 -6.41 2.21
N LEU A 53 7.28 -5.52 1.31
CA LEU A 53 6.80 -5.53 -0.08
C LEU A 53 7.35 -6.71 -0.88
N ARG A 54 8.52 -7.27 -0.53
CA ARG A 54 8.98 -8.56 -1.09
C ARG A 54 8.05 -9.70 -0.71
N ASP A 55 7.54 -9.71 0.52
CA ASP A 55 6.57 -10.72 0.93
C ASP A 55 5.23 -10.52 0.21
N VAL A 56 4.77 -9.28 0.02
CA VAL A 56 3.61 -8.99 -0.84
C VAL A 56 3.85 -9.51 -2.27
N ALA A 57 5.00 -9.22 -2.87
CA ALA A 57 5.34 -9.70 -4.21
C ALA A 57 5.32 -11.24 -4.27
N GLY A 58 5.86 -11.91 -3.25
CA GLY A 58 5.80 -13.37 -3.12
C GLY A 58 4.37 -13.93 -3.13
N VAL A 59 3.41 -13.24 -2.51
CA VAL A 59 1.98 -13.59 -2.61
C VAL A 59 1.46 -13.37 -4.03
N LEU A 60 1.77 -12.23 -4.66
CA LEU A 60 1.30 -11.89 -6.01
C LEU A 60 1.90 -12.76 -7.12
N GLU A 61 3.05 -13.38 -6.87
CA GLU A 61 3.65 -14.40 -7.72
C GLU A 61 2.92 -15.74 -7.62
N VAL A 62 2.43 -16.12 -6.42
CA VAL A 62 1.59 -17.31 -6.24
C VAL A 62 0.25 -17.11 -6.96
N TYR A 63 -0.38 -15.95 -6.77
CA TYR A 63 -1.61 -15.58 -7.47
C TYR A 63 -1.31 -14.77 -8.74
N SER A 64 -0.55 -15.36 -9.67
CA SER A 64 0.05 -14.67 -10.83
C SER A 64 -0.95 -14.03 -11.82
N THR A 65 -2.23 -14.40 -11.77
CA THR A 65 -3.30 -13.84 -12.60
C THR A 65 -4.16 -12.79 -11.87
N ALA A 66 -3.98 -12.62 -10.56
CA ALA A 66 -4.77 -11.67 -9.79
C ALA A 66 -4.49 -10.23 -10.23
N GLN A 67 -5.57 -9.43 -10.31
CA GLN A 67 -5.53 -7.98 -10.39
C GLN A 67 -5.73 -7.40 -9.00
N VAL A 68 -4.98 -6.36 -8.65
CA VAL A 68 -4.94 -5.82 -7.29
C VAL A 68 -5.10 -4.31 -7.29
N ALA A 69 -6.03 -3.83 -6.50
CA ALA A 69 -6.15 -2.42 -6.15
C ALA A 69 -5.31 -2.13 -4.90
N ILE A 70 -4.35 -1.23 -5.06
CA ILE A 70 -3.52 -0.71 -3.96
C ILE A 70 -4.16 0.59 -3.50
N GLU A 71 -4.65 0.61 -2.27
CA GLU A 71 -5.36 1.75 -1.69
C GLU A 71 -4.48 2.44 -0.66
N GLY A 72 -4.15 3.70 -0.90
CA GLY A 72 -3.42 4.52 0.05
C GLY A 72 -4.39 5.25 0.96
N HIS A 73 -4.11 5.27 2.26
CA HIS A 73 -4.95 5.89 3.26
C HIS A 73 -4.19 6.93 4.08
N THR A 74 -4.91 7.96 4.50
CA THR A 74 -4.44 9.03 5.37
C THR A 74 -5.46 9.28 6.48
N SER A 75 -4.99 9.67 7.66
CA SER A 75 -5.83 10.06 8.81
C SER A 75 -6.39 11.48 8.66
N THR A 76 -6.87 11.84 7.46
CA THR A 76 -7.32 13.19 7.14
C THR A 76 -8.68 13.47 7.78
N LYS A 77 -8.82 14.62 8.46
CA LYS A 77 -10.09 15.08 9.03
C LYS A 77 -11.04 15.52 7.92
N ASP A 78 -12.34 15.44 8.17
CA ASP A 78 -13.37 15.82 7.19
C ASP A 78 -13.24 17.26 6.68
N SER A 79 -12.80 18.19 7.52
CA SER A 79 -12.53 19.59 7.15
C SER A 79 -11.39 19.77 6.15
N ASP A 80 -10.50 18.77 6.06
CA ASP A 80 -9.25 18.83 5.29
C ASP A 80 -9.28 17.83 4.11
N LEU A 81 -10.47 17.30 3.78
CA LEU A 81 -10.71 16.42 2.64
C LEU A 81 -10.80 17.26 1.36
N ASP A 82 -9.66 17.47 0.73
CA ASP A 82 -9.45 18.23 -0.49
C ASP A 82 -8.58 17.43 -1.49
N ASP A 83 -8.30 18.03 -2.65
CA ASP A 83 -7.45 17.42 -3.67
C ASP A 83 -6.07 17.01 -3.13
N TYR A 84 -5.50 17.80 -2.21
CA TYR A 84 -4.24 17.44 -1.58
C TYR A 84 -4.34 16.12 -0.81
N ALA A 85 -5.43 15.92 -0.03
CA ALA A 85 -5.63 14.69 0.73
C ALA A 85 -5.73 13.46 -0.18
N PHE A 86 -6.49 13.59 -1.27
CA PHE A 86 -6.64 12.52 -2.27
C PHE A 86 -5.34 12.26 -3.01
N SER A 87 -4.62 13.30 -3.44
CA SER A 87 -3.30 13.17 -4.08
C SER A 87 -2.28 12.51 -3.16
N LEU A 88 -2.23 12.88 -1.88
CA LEU A 88 -1.28 12.29 -0.93
C LEU A 88 -1.58 10.81 -0.72
N ALA A 89 -2.85 10.47 -0.54
CA ALA A 89 -3.29 9.09 -0.41
C ALA A 89 -2.94 8.27 -1.69
N ARG A 90 -3.25 8.80 -2.87
CA ARG A 90 -2.92 8.16 -4.15
C ARG A 90 -1.41 8.00 -4.36
N ASN A 91 -0.61 8.99 -3.98
CA ASN A 91 0.84 8.93 -4.11
C ASN A 91 1.47 7.87 -3.20
N ARG A 92 0.88 7.60 -2.02
CA ARG A 92 1.29 6.46 -1.18
C ARG A 92 1.03 5.12 -1.87
N ALA A 93 -0.15 4.95 -2.46
CA ALA A 93 -0.47 3.76 -3.25
C ALA A 93 0.46 3.61 -4.46
N ALA A 94 0.70 4.70 -5.18
CA ALA A 94 1.59 4.72 -6.35
C ALA A 94 3.03 4.38 -5.98
N LYS A 95 3.54 4.86 -4.83
CA LYS A 95 4.88 4.51 -4.33
C LYS A 95 5.02 3.02 -4.03
N VAL A 96 3.98 2.41 -3.44
CA VAL A 96 3.94 0.96 -3.22
C VAL A 96 3.84 0.19 -4.52
N LYS A 97 3.00 0.64 -5.47
CA LYS A 97 2.91 0.05 -6.80
C LYS A 97 4.29 0.04 -7.49
N ALA A 98 4.98 1.18 -7.52
CA ALA A 98 6.30 1.30 -8.13
C ALA A 98 7.32 0.35 -7.47
N ALA A 99 7.30 0.25 -6.13
CA ALA A 99 8.16 -0.69 -5.42
C ALA A 99 7.84 -2.17 -5.74
N LEU A 100 6.58 -2.52 -5.99
CA LEU A 100 6.19 -3.87 -6.43
C LEU A 100 6.57 -4.12 -7.90
N GLU A 101 6.54 -3.10 -8.75
CA GLU A 101 7.06 -3.17 -10.13
C GLU A 101 8.59 -3.39 -10.13
N GLU A 102 9.33 -2.69 -9.26
CA GLU A 102 10.77 -2.93 -9.03
C GLU A 102 11.07 -4.37 -8.57
N LEU A 103 10.09 -5.02 -7.92
CA LEU A 103 10.16 -6.41 -7.47
C LEU A 103 9.66 -7.42 -8.52
N GLY A 104 9.32 -6.96 -9.73
CA GLY A 104 8.95 -7.83 -10.87
C GLY A 104 7.45 -8.07 -11.04
N ILE A 105 6.58 -7.44 -10.25
CA ILE A 105 5.14 -7.55 -10.45
C ILE A 105 4.70 -6.65 -11.60
N SER A 106 3.99 -7.21 -12.59
CA SER A 106 3.52 -6.44 -13.73
C SER A 106 2.62 -5.28 -13.31
N GLY A 107 2.98 -4.07 -13.73
CA GLY A 107 2.21 -2.84 -13.47
C GLY A 107 0.78 -2.86 -14.02
N SER A 108 0.51 -3.66 -15.06
CA SER A 108 -0.84 -3.85 -15.62
C SER A 108 -1.78 -4.63 -14.70
N ARG A 109 -1.23 -5.34 -13.70
CA ARG A 109 -2.01 -6.08 -12.69
C ARG A 109 -2.37 -5.21 -11.48
N MET A 110 -1.87 -3.98 -11.41
CA MET A 110 -1.99 -3.16 -10.21
C MET A 110 -2.60 -1.79 -10.53
N THR A 111 -3.60 -1.38 -9.77
CA THR A 111 -4.10 0.01 -9.76
C THR A 111 -3.71 0.70 -8.45
N ALA A 112 -3.59 2.03 -8.48
CA ALA A 112 -3.23 2.83 -7.32
C ALA A 112 -4.33 3.87 -7.05
N GLU A 113 -5.01 3.73 -5.92
CA GLU A 113 -6.16 4.55 -5.52
C GLU A 113 -5.88 5.31 -4.23
N GLY A 114 -6.37 6.55 -4.16
CA GLY A 114 -6.29 7.37 -2.95
C GLY A 114 -7.61 7.37 -2.20
N LYS A 115 -7.60 6.94 -0.94
CA LYS A 115 -8.78 6.89 -0.07
C LYS A 115 -8.50 7.56 1.28
N PRO A 116 -8.48 8.91 1.33
CA PRO A 116 -8.21 9.67 2.54
C PRO A 116 -9.40 9.68 3.51
N GLY A 117 -9.12 9.79 4.82
CA GLY A 117 -10.12 10.02 5.86
C GLY A 117 -11.29 9.02 5.79
N LYS A 118 -12.52 9.55 5.75
CA LYS A 118 -13.76 8.75 5.67
C LYS A 118 -13.94 7.93 4.40
N TYR A 119 -13.22 8.23 3.32
CA TYR A 119 -13.25 7.43 2.09
C TYR A 119 -12.40 6.16 2.20
N GLY A 120 -11.54 6.07 3.22
CA GLY A 120 -10.69 4.93 3.50
C GLY A 120 -11.04 4.23 4.80
N THR A 121 -10.02 3.81 5.53
CA THR A 121 -10.16 3.16 6.84
C THR A 121 -10.20 4.14 8.02
N GLY A 122 -10.08 5.45 7.75
CA GLY A 122 -9.84 6.48 8.76
C GLY A 122 -8.44 6.44 9.40
N LYS A 123 -7.58 5.48 9.00
CA LYS A 123 -6.20 5.31 9.49
C LYS A 123 -5.20 5.57 8.37
N LYS A 124 -3.95 5.90 8.74
CA LYS A 124 -2.83 5.90 7.79
C LYS A 124 -2.42 4.47 7.44
N GLY A 125 -2.08 4.22 6.18
CA GLY A 125 -1.58 2.91 5.74
C GLY A 125 -1.86 2.62 4.28
N VAL A 126 -1.66 1.36 3.90
CA VAL A 126 -1.98 0.83 2.57
C VAL A 126 -2.79 -0.46 2.73
N LEU A 127 -3.83 -0.61 1.92
CA LEU A 127 -4.64 -1.81 1.81
C LEU A 127 -4.51 -2.38 0.39
N MET A 128 -4.54 -3.70 0.25
CA MET A 128 -4.49 -4.40 -1.04
C MET A 128 -5.66 -5.37 -1.14
N ARG A 129 -6.43 -5.26 -2.23
CA ARG A 129 -7.63 -6.06 -2.47
C ARG A 129 -7.88 -6.31 -3.96
#